data_AF-A0A0C3B0X4-F1
#
_entry.id   AF-A0A0C3B0X4-F1
#
_cell.length_a   1.000
_cell.length_b   1.000
_cell.length_c   1.000
_cell.angle_alpha   90.00
_cell.angle_beta   90.00
_cell.angle_gamma   90.00
#
_symmetry.space_group_name_H-M   'P 1'
#
loop_
_entity.id
_entity.type
_entity.pdbx_description
1 polymer ?
#
loop_
_entity_poly.entity_id
_entity_poly.type
_entity_poly.pdbx_seq_one_letter_code
_entity_poly.pdbx_strand_id
1 'polypeptide(L)' 'MFRGLSSTRTEPKFSPAILHSREKEWKDIQVGDAVRVESNNFVPADLILISSSEPERSCHIETSNLDKERT' A
#
# COMPACT_ATOMS: atom_id res chain seq x y z
N MET A 1 -7.43 -39.39 -22.09
CA MET A 1 -7.41 -38.02 -22.62
C MET A 1 -8.19 -37.11 -21.69
N PHE A 2 -7.63 -36.69 -20.56
CA PHE A 2 -8.13 -35.57 -19.75
C PHE A 2 -6.93 -34.96 -19.02
N ARG A 3 -6.40 -33.86 -19.54
CA ARG A 3 -5.39 -33.04 -18.84
C ARG A 3 -6.13 -32.27 -17.76
N GLY A 4 -5.99 -32.70 -16.51
CA GLY A 4 -6.45 -31.93 -15.36
C GLY A 4 -5.66 -30.62 -15.31
N LEU A 5 -6.30 -29.51 -15.65
CA LEU A 5 -5.79 -28.19 -15.31
C LEU A 5 -5.85 -28.09 -13.79
N SER A 6 -4.71 -28.32 -13.15
CA SER A 6 -4.50 -27.97 -11.74
C SER A 6 -4.69 -26.46 -11.66
N SER A 7 -5.90 -26.04 -11.30
CA SER A 7 -6.23 -24.68 -10.92
C SER A 7 -5.23 -24.28 -9.85
N THR A 8 -4.20 -23.51 -10.23
CA THR A 8 -3.34 -22.83 -9.27
C THR A 8 -4.24 -21.80 -8.63
N ARG A 9 -4.97 -22.24 -7.60
CA ARG A 9 -5.62 -21.37 -6.64
C ARG A 9 -4.48 -20.54 -6.06
N THR A 10 -4.27 -19.35 -6.64
CA THR A 10 -3.38 -18.36 -6.06
C THR A 10 -4.01 -18.05 -4.73
N GLU A 11 -3.50 -18.69 -3.68
CA GLU A 11 -3.87 -18.34 -2.32
C GLU A 11 -3.73 -16.82 -2.22
N PRO A 12 -4.78 -16.11 -1.74
CA PRO A 12 -4.68 -14.67 -1.61
C PRO A 12 -3.43 -14.39 -0.78
N LYS A 13 -2.51 -13.59 -1.32
CA LYS A 13 -1.24 -13.23 -0.66
C LYS A 13 -1.47 -12.32 0.56
N PHE A 14 -2.58 -12.46 1.28
CA PHE A 14 -2.71 -11.97 2.64
C PHE A 14 -1.94 -12.91 3.56
N SER A 15 -0.61 -12.84 3.43
CA SER A 15 0.29 -13.53 4.34
C SER A 15 -0.02 -13.08 5.78
N PRO A 16 0.04 -13.98 6.77
CA PRO A 16 -0.13 -13.60 8.18
C PRO A 16 0.89 -12.56 8.68
N ALA A 17 1.88 -12.20 7.84
CA ALA A 17 2.78 -11.06 8.05
C ALA A 17 2.10 -9.69 7.91
N ILE A 18 0.83 -9.57 7.50
CA ILE A 18 0.07 -8.30 7.59
C ILE A 18 0.06 -7.75 9.04
N LEU A 19 0.24 -8.62 10.05
CA LEU A 19 0.38 -8.22 11.45
C LEU A 19 1.80 -7.79 11.85
N HIS A 20 2.82 -8.08 11.05
CA HIS A 20 4.21 -7.74 11.35
C HIS A 20 4.72 -6.76 10.28
N SER A 21 4.71 -5.47 10.60
CA SER A 21 5.26 -4.44 9.72
C SER A 21 6.72 -4.78 9.42
N ARG A 22 6.99 -5.21 8.19
CA ARG A 22 8.35 -5.40 7.68
C ARG A 22 8.73 -4.17 6.90
N GLU A 23 9.87 -3.59 7.23
CA GLU A 23 10.45 -2.52 6.42
C GLU A 23 10.79 -3.07 5.03
N LYS A 24 10.45 -2.29 4.02
CA LYS A 24 10.60 -2.64 2.61
C LYS A 24 11.02 -1.39 1.85
N GLU A 25 12.02 -1.51 0.99
CA GLU A 25 12.42 -0.41 0.12
C GLU A 25 11.29 -0.09 -0.88
N TRP A 26 11.14 1.18 -1.27
CA TRP A 26 10.04 1.60 -2.15
C TRP A 26 10.00 0.85 -3.47
N LYS A 27 11.18 0.56 -4.05
CA LYS A 27 11.33 -0.18 -5.31
C LYS A 27 10.71 -1.58 -5.29
N ASP A 28 10.55 -2.16 -4.10
CA ASP A 28 10.06 -3.53 -3.95
C ASP A 28 8.54 -3.58 -3.72
N ILE A 29 7.88 -2.46 -3.43
CA ILE A 29 6.44 -2.39 -3.17
C ILE A 29 5.66 -2.89 -4.41
N GLN A 30 4.68 -3.76 -4.18
CA GLN A 30 3.86 -4.36 -5.25
C GLN A 30 2.39 -3.99 -5.08
N VAL A 31 1.64 -4.00 -6.19
CA VAL A 31 0.18 -3.81 -6.17
C VAL A 31 -0.46 -4.88 -5.28
N GLY A 32 -1.28 -4.45 -4.33
CA GLY A 32 -1.91 -5.30 -3.31
C GLY A 32 -1.19 -5.34 -1.97
N ASP A 33 -0.01 -4.73 -1.85
CA ASP A 33 0.66 -4.54 -0.55
C ASP A 33 -0.12 -3.51 0.30
N ALA A 34 -0.32 -3.83 1.58
CA ALA A 34 -0.79 -2.85 2.56
C ALA A 34 0.41 -2.10 3.13
N VAL A 35 0.41 -0.78 2.99
CA VAL A 35 1.50 0.08 3.46
C VAL A 35 1.03 0.95 4.62
N ARG A 36 1.90 1.12 5.62
CA ARG A 36 1.72 2.10 6.70
C ARG A 36 2.68 3.25 6.45
N VAL A 37 2.12 4.44 6.31
CA VAL A 37 2.89 5.68 6.11
C VAL A 37 2.82 6.47 7.41
N GLU A 38 3.98 6.83 7.94
CA GLU A 38 4.09 7.70 9.11
C GLU A 38 4.04 9.17 8.69
N SER A 39 3.54 10.05 9.56
CA SER A 39 3.46 11.48 9.30
C SER A 39 4.79 12.07 8.85
N ASN A 40 4.75 13.08 7.98
CA ASN A 40 5.90 13.77 7.39
C ASN A 40 6.83 12.88 6.53
N ASN A 41 6.39 11.69 6.13
CA ASN A 41 7.10 10.88 5.14
C ASN A 41 6.46 11.00 3.75
N PHE A 42 7.29 10.76 2.73
CA PHE A 42 6.85 10.71 1.35
C PHE A 42 6.01 9.47 1.07
N VAL A 43 5.07 9.62 0.14
CA VAL A 43 4.22 8.54 -0.36
C VAL A 43 4.93 7.86 -1.54
N PRO A 44 5.12 6.53 -1.53
CA PRO A 44 5.96 5.84 -2.53
C PRO A 44 5.26 5.51 -3.86
N ALA A 45 3.92 5.53 -3.89
CA ALA A 45 3.10 5.17 -5.04
C ALA A 45 1.68 5.74 -4.88
N ASP A 46 0.80 5.52 -5.86
CA ASP A 46 -0.62 5.83 -5.70
C ASP A 46 -1.25 4.90 -4.67
N LEU A 47 -1.82 5.48 -3.60
CA LEU A 47 -2.39 4.73 -2.49
C LEU A 47 -3.89 5.00 -2.34
N ILE A 48 -4.60 4.01 -1.80
CA ILE A 48 -5.97 4.15 -1.31
C ILE A 48 -5.91 4.22 0.21
N LEU A 49 -6.49 5.26 0.81
CA LEU A 49 -6.55 5.41 2.26
C LEU A 49 -7.56 4.40 2.84
N ILE A 50 -7.07 3.47 3.65
CA ILE A 50 -7.90 2.46 4.34
C ILE A 50 -8.23 2.91 5.78
N SER A 51 -7.25 3.49 6.48
CA SER A 51 -7.40 3.96 7.85
C SER A 51 -6.43 5.10 8.12
N SER A 52 -6.87 6.07 8.92
CA SER A 52 -6.02 7.12 9.50
C SER A 52 -5.94 6.92 11.02
N SER A 53 -4.85 7.38 11.62
CA SER A 53 -4.71 7.47 13.08
C SER A 53 -5.53 8.61 13.69
N GLU A 54 -5.97 9.58 12.87
CA GLU A 54 -6.74 10.72 13.35
C GLU A 54 -8.17 10.30 13.76
N PRO A 55 -8.70 10.83 14.88
CA PRO A 55 -10.03 10.50 15.38
C PRO A 55 -11.14 10.76 14.36
N GLU A 56 -10.97 11.82 13.55
CA GLU A 56 -11.92 12.23 12.50
C GLU A 56 -11.73 11.46 11.18
N ARG A 57 -10.80 10.49 11.14
CA ARG A 57 -10.40 9.75 9.94
C ARG A 57 -9.93 10.66 8.80
N SER A 58 -9.47 11.86 9.12
CA SER A 58 -8.87 12.79 8.17
C SER A 58 -7.40 12.41 7.93
N CYS A 59 -6.93 12.64 6.71
CA CYS A 59 -5.54 12.47 6.32
C CYS A 59 -5.21 13.62 5.36
N HIS A 60 -4.16 14.37 5.68
CA HIS A 60 -3.71 15.51 4.88
C HIS A 60 -2.43 15.11 4.17
N ILE A 61 -2.39 15.34 2.86
CA ILE A 61 -1.23 15.06 2.01
C ILE A 61 -0.77 16.39 1.43
N GLU A 62 0.51 16.71 1.60
CA GLU A 62 1.09 17.89 0.95
C GLU A 62 1.50 17.55 -0.48
N THR A 63 0.89 18.25 -1.44
CA THR A 63 1.13 18.12 -2.88
C THR A 63 2.15 19.11 -3.42
N SER A 64 2.78 19.92 -2.55
CA SER A 64 3.77 20.94 -2.92
C SER A 64 4.94 20.41 -3.75
N ASN A 65 5.22 19.10 -3.69
CA ASN A 65 6.29 18.44 -4.42
C ASN A 65 5.85 17.82 -5.77
N LEU A 66 4.54 17.85 -6.06
CA LEU A 66 3.89 17.26 -7.23
C LEU A 66 3.17 18.31 -8.09
N ASP A 67 2.83 19.48 -7.56
CA ASP A 67 2.16 20.55 -8.29
C ASP A 67 2.74 21.94 -7.96
N LYS A 68 2.66 22.86 -8.93
CA LYS A 68 3.02 24.29 -8.84
C LYS A 68 2.01 25.10 -8.01
N GLU A 69 1.47 24.56 -6.91
CA GLU A 69 0.39 25.18 -6.13
C GLU A 69 0.80 26.44 -5.35
N ARG A 70 2.08 26.86 -5.42
CA ARG A 70 2.57 28.13 -4.86
C ARG A 70 3.33 28.98 -5.88
N THR A 71 2.69 29.33 -6.99
CA THR A 71 3.12 30.48 -7.82
C THR A 71 1.96 31.43 -8.04
#